data_AF-A0A438IDJ1-F1
#
_entry.id   AF-A0A438IDJ1-F1
#
_cell.length_a   1.000
_cell.length_b   1.000
_cell.length_c   1.000
_cell.angle_alpha   90.00
_cell.angle_beta   90.00
_cell.angle_gamma   90.00
#
_symmetry.space_group_name_H-M   'P 1'
#
loop_
_entity.id
_entity.type
_entity.pdbx_description
1 polymer ?
#
loop_
_entity_poly.entity_id
_entity_poly.type
_entity_poly.pdbx_seq_one_letter_code
_entity_poly.pdbx_strand_id
1 'polypeptide(L)'
;MARYLSKVQATLDILRGWAIKRIPRIENVQVDTLARIAATLPIKEAVLLPVYLQVASSIATTPICNTNKTSVGWMHEIEMYLRTGELPEESKHAHKARVQAARFTLIGDNLYRRSFGGPYLR
;
A
#
# COMPACT_ATOMS: atom_id res chain seq x y z
N MET A 1 4.25 -10.24 24.67
CA MET A 1 2.76 -10.13 24.73
C MET A 1 2.18 -10.38 26.12
N ALA A 2 2.60 -11.42 26.85
CA ALA A 2 2.08 -11.76 28.18
C ALA A 2 2.04 -10.58 29.18
N ARG A 3 3.10 -9.76 29.25
CA ARG A 3 3.14 -8.58 30.15
C ARG A 3 2.05 -7.54 29.87
N TYR A 4 1.67 -7.33 28.61
CA TYR A 4 0.60 -6.39 28.25
C TYR A 4 -0.77 -6.95 28.60
N LEU A 5 -0.98 -8.25 28.34
CA LEU A 5 -2.21 -8.95 28.70
C LEU A 5 -2.45 -8.91 30.21
N SER A 6 -1.43 -9.20 31.03
CA SER A 6 -1.54 -9.11 32.49
C SER A 6 -1.89 -7.70 32.98
N LYS A 7 -1.34 -6.65 32.34
CA LYS A 7 -1.70 -5.26 32.67
C LYS A 7 -3.15 -4.94 32.33
N VAL A 8 -3.62 -5.39 31.17
CA VAL A 8 -5.02 -5.19 30.74
C VAL A 8 -5.96 -5.93 31.70
N GLN A 9 -5.65 -7.17 32.06
CA GLN A 9 -6.45 -7.94 33.04
C GLN A 9 -6.52 -7.22 34.38
N ALA A 10 -5.38 -6.81 34.94
CA ALA A 10 -5.35 -6.09 36.21
C ALA A 10 -6.13 -4.76 36.20
N THR A 11 -6.23 -4.09 35.05
CA THR A 11 -7.06 -2.88 34.92
C THR A 11 -8.55 -3.20 34.75
N LEU A 12 -8.88 -4.26 34.01
CA LEU A 12 -10.26 -4.72 33.85
C LEU A 12 -10.86 -5.23 35.18
N ASP A 13 -10.05 -5.83 36.06
CA ASP A 13 -10.48 -6.31 37.37
C ASP A 13 -10.95 -5.17 38.31
N ILE A 14 -10.46 -3.95 38.08
CA ILE A 14 -10.87 -2.75 38.84
C ILE A 14 -12.25 -2.24 38.37
N LEU A 15 -12.64 -2.56 37.14
CA LEU A 15 -13.91 -2.12 36.56
C LEU A 15 -15.04 -3.04 37.04
N ARG A 16 -16.13 -2.44 37.52
CA ARG A 16 -17.31 -3.19 37.99
C ARG A 16 -18.00 -4.02 36.89
N GLY A 17 -17.72 -3.72 35.62
CA GLY A 17 -18.21 -4.46 34.47
C GLY A 17 -17.58 -3.92 33.19
N TRP A 18 -17.33 -4.81 32.22
CA TRP A 18 -16.71 -4.45 30.94
C TRP A 18 -17.22 -5.37 29.82
N ALA A 19 -17.21 -4.85 28.60
CA ALA A 19 -17.50 -5.62 27.40
C ALA A 19 -16.55 -5.17 26.29
N ILE A 20 -16.00 -6.14 25.55
CA ILE A 20 -15.12 -5.88 24.41
C ILE A 20 -15.91 -6.17 23.14
N LYS A 21 -16.10 -5.15 22.31
CA LYS A 21 -16.72 -5.29 20.99
C LYS A 21 -15.70 -5.02 19.91
N ARG A 22 -15.66 -5.89 18.90
CA ARG A 22 -14.85 -5.65 17.71
C ARG A 22 -15.57 -4.63 16.81
N ILE A 23 -14.85 -3.56 16.46
CA ILE A 23 -15.34 -2.51 15.56
C ILE A 23 -14.56 -2.60 14.24
N PRO A 24 -15.24 -2.55 13.08
CA PRO A 24 -14.56 -2.49 11.78
C PRO A 24 -13.62 -1.29 11.69
N ARG A 25 -12.50 -1.46 10.99
CA ARG A 25 -11.48 -0.40 10.88
C ARG A 25 -12.04 0.90 10.27
N ILE A 26 -12.96 0.78 9.32
CA ILE A 26 -13.60 1.92 8.65
C ILE A 26 -14.48 2.76 9.59
N GLU A 27 -14.91 2.20 10.71
CA GLU A 27 -15.68 2.92 11.74
C GLU A 27 -14.76 3.46 12.85
N ASN A 28 -13.53 2.97 12.97
CA ASN A 28 -12.57 3.35 14.01
C ASN A 28 -11.54 4.41 13.55
N VAL A 29 -11.89 5.20 12.53
CA VAL A 29 -10.98 6.14 11.84
C VAL A 29 -10.34 7.16 12.79
N GLN A 30 -11.06 7.58 13.83
CA GLN A 30 -10.57 8.55 14.81
C GLN A 30 -9.39 8.00 15.61
N VAL A 31 -9.57 6.81 16.20
CA VAL A 31 -8.53 6.14 17.00
C VAL A 31 -7.33 5.78 16.11
N ASP A 32 -7.58 5.30 14.89
CA ASP A 32 -6.52 5.02 13.91
C ASP A 32 -5.70 6.29 13.58
N THR A 33 -6.37 7.44 13.43
CA THR A 33 -5.71 8.72 13.18
C THR A 33 -4.84 9.13 14.37
N LEU A 34 -5.33 9.01 15.59
CA LEU A 34 -4.58 9.31 16.81
C LEU A 34 -3.36 8.38 16.97
N ALA A 35 -3.55 7.08 16.76
CA ALA A 35 -2.46 6.10 16.82
C ALA A 35 -1.37 6.41 15.79
N ARG A 36 -1.75 6.81 14.57
CA ARG A 36 -0.82 7.23 13.53
C ARG A 36 -0.06 8.50 13.92
N ILE A 37 -0.72 9.51 14.49
CA ILE A 37 -0.07 10.73 14.99
C ILE A 37 0.98 10.36 16.04
N ALA A 38 0.61 9.55 17.03
CA ALA A 38 1.52 9.12 18.11
C ALA A 38 2.72 8.31 17.60
N ALA A 39 2.53 7.50 16.55
CA ALA A 39 3.60 6.69 15.96
C ALA A 39 4.54 7.49 15.04
N THR A 40 4.03 8.52 14.37
CA THR A 40 4.77 9.27 13.33
C THR A 40 5.47 10.51 13.86
N LEU A 41 4.89 11.17 14.87
CA LEU A 41 5.47 12.38 15.43
C LEU A 41 6.40 12.03 16.60
N PRO A 42 7.64 12.55 16.62
CA PRO A 42 8.54 12.41 17.75
C PRO A 42 8.13 13.39 18.87
N ILE A 43 6.96 13.16 19.46
CA ILE A 43 6.43 13.96 20.56
C ILE A 43 7.19 13.55 21.82
N LYS A 44 8.12 14.42 22.25
CA LYS A 44 8.95 14.21 23.45
C LYS A 44 8.34 14.83 24.71
N GLU A 45 7.39 15.75 24.56
CA GLU A 45 6.74 16.52 25.62
C GLU A 45 5.24 16.65 25.34
N ALA A 46 4.43 16.94 26.37
CA ALA A 46 2.99 17.08 26.21
C ALA A 46 2.66 18.32 25.35
N VAL A 47 2.25 18.10 24.10
CA VAL A 47 1.88 19.15 23.15
C VAL A 47 0.38 19.06 22.82
N LEU A 48 -0.33 20.18 22.90
CA LEU A 48 -1.68 20.29 22.38
C LEU A 48 -1.64 20.37 20.85
N LEU A 49 -2.07 19.29 20.20
CA LEU A 49 -2.19 19.23 18.73
C LEU A 49 -3.67 19.37 18.34
N PRO A 50 -4.08 20.47 17.68
CA PRO A 50 -5.43 20.57 17.13
C PRO A 50 -5.61 19.54 16.01
N VAL A 51 -6.47 18.55 16.24
CA VAL A 51 -6.84 17.54 15.25
C VAL A 51 -8.12 18.00 14.56
N TYR A 52 -8.00 18.48 13.33
CA TYR A 52 -9.16 18.80 12.49
C TYR A 52 -9.65 17.55 11.78
N LEU A 53 -10.90 17.17 12.06
CA LEU A 53 -11.51 15.99 11.48
C LEU A 53 -12.27 16.40 10.23
N GLN A 54 -11.66 16.17 9.07
CA GLN A 54 -12.31 16.48 7.80
C GLN A 54 -13.24 15.34 7.39
N VAL A 55 -14.55 15.54 7.56
CA VAL A 55 -15.59 14.54 7.27
C VAL A 55 -15.72 14.27 5.76
N ALA A 56 -15.34 15.24 4.93
CA ALA A 56 -15.24 15.12 3.48
C ALA A 56 -13.80 15.37 3.04
N SER A 57 -13.31 14.63 2.04
CA SER A 57 -11.98 14.82 1.46
C SER A 57 -11.81 16.26 0.93
N SER A 58 -10.78 17.01 1.38
CA SER A 58 -10.39 18.31 0.74
C SER A 58 -9.68 18.09 -0.58
N ILE A 59 -9.16 16.88 -0.79
CA ILE A 59 -8.55 16.50 -2.05
C ILE A 59 -9.72 16.29 -3.00
N ALA A 60 -9.92 17.25 -3.91
CA ALA A 60 -10.60 16.97 -5.16
C ALA A 60 -9.87 15.75 -5.73
N THR A 61 -10.60 14.64 -5.91
CA THR A 61 -10.11 13.49 -6.67
C THR A 61 -9.89 13.99 -8.09
N THR A 62 -8.76 14.66 -8.32
CA THR A 62 -8.21 14.70 -9.65
C THR A 62 -8.05 13.23 -9.98
N PRO A 63 -8.66 12.75 -11.08
CA PRO A 63 -8.29 11.43 -11.55
C PRO A 63 -6.77 11.49 -11.60
N ILE A 64 -6.11 10.59 -10.86
CA ILE A 64 -4.69 10.33 -11.04
C ILE A 64 -4.51 10.42 -12.54
N CYS A 65 -3.70 11.38 -12.98
CA CYS A 65 -3.50 11.62 -14.39
C CYS A 65 -2.96 10.29 -14.91
N ASN A 66 -3.85 9.43 -15.40
CA ASN A 66 -3.52 8.21 -16.08
C ASN A 66 -2.66 8.75 -17.19
N THR A 67 -1.37 8.46 -17.06
CA THR A 67 -0.34 8.99 -17.94
C THR A 67 -0.83 8.76 -19.35
N ASN A 68 -1.28 9.85 -19.92
CA ASN A 68 -1.00 10.31 -21.25
C ASN A 68 -1.07 9.18 -22.27
N LYS A 69 -2.23 9.12 -22.92
CA LYS A 69 -2.37 8.78 -24.32
C LYS A 69 -2.12 7.31 -24.67
N THR A 70 -2.85 6.92 -25.70
CA THR A 70 -2.69 5.81 -26.62
C THR A 70 -1.25 5.69 -27.16
N SER A 71 -0.25 5.46 -26.31
CA SER A 71 0.92 4.69 -26.66
C SER A 71 0.61 3.28 -26.23
N VAL A 72 0.80 2.31 -27.12
CA VAL A 72 0.93 0.88 -26.78
C VAL A 72 1.70 0.80 -25.45
N GLY A 73 0.98 0.53 -24.35
CA GLY A 73 1.50 0.78 -23.02
C GLY A 73 2.78 -0.02 -22.81
N TRP A 74 3.70 0.47 -21.98
CA TRP A 74 4.93 -0.25 -21.61
C TRP A 74 4.69 -1.74 -21.23
N MET A 75 3.49 -2.08 -20.75
CA MET A 75 3.06 -3.46 -20.49
C MET A 75 2.98 -4.31 -21.76
N HIS A 76 2.44 -3.76 -22.85
CA HIS A 76 2.29 -4.46 -24.13
C HIS A 76 3.64 -4.72 -24.79
N GLU A 77 4.59 -3.79 -24.70
CA GLU A 77 5.96 -4.01 -25.19
C GLU A 77 6.64 -5.17 -24.44
N ILE A 78 6.46 -5.24 -23.11
CA ILE A 78 7.00 -6.33 -22.29
C ILE A 78 6.28 -7.64 -22.58
N GLU A 79 4.95 -7.63 -22.72
CA GLU A 79 4.17 -8.83 -23.02
C GLU A 79 4.53 -9.40 -24.39
N MET A 80 4.61 -8.54 -25.42
CA MET A 80 5.01 -8.93 -26.76
C MET A 80 6.42 -9.51 -26.75
N TYR A 81 7.38 -8.84 -26.11
CA TYR A 81 8.75 -9.36 -25.98
C TYR A 81 8.80 -10.74 -25.27
N LEU A 82 7.99 -10.94 -24.22
CA LEU A 82 7.93 -12.23 -23.51
C LEU A 82 7.22 -13.33 -24.32
N ARG A 83 6.29 -12.98 -25.23
CA ARG A 83 5.56 -13.93 -26.09
C ARG A 83 6.30 -14.27 -27.39
N THR A 84 6.75 -13.26 -28.14
CA THR A 84 7.34 -13.42 -29.48
C THR A 84 8.86 -13.37 -29.48
N GLY A 85 9.48 -12.82 -28.43
CA GLY A 85 10.93 -12.61 -28.38
C GLY A 85 11.42 -11.46 -29.26
N GLU A 86 10.50 -10.69 -29.87
CA GLU A 86 10.84 -9.56 -30.75
C GLU A 86 11.17 -8.30 -29.94
N LEU A 87 12.24 -7.59 -30.33
CA LEU A 87 12.63 -6.32 -29.74
C LEU A 87 12.44 -5.18 -30.75
N PRO A 88 12.21 -3.94 -30.27
CA PRO A 88 12.27 -2.76 -31.13
C PRO A 88 13.64 -2.66 -31.83
N GLU A 89 13.65 -2.28 -33.11
CA GLU A 89 14.88 -2.07 -33.90
C GLU A 89 15.85 -1.06 -33.26
N GLU A 90 15.32 -0.10 -32.50
CA GLU A 90 16.14 0.89 -31.84
C GLU A 90 16.83 0.31 -30.59
N SER A 91 18.15 0.15 -30.66
CA SER A 91 19.02 -0.44 -29.63
C SER A 91 18.76 0.06 -28.19
N LYS A 92 18.49 1.35 -28.00
CA LYS A 92 18.18 1.92 -26.68
C LYS A 92 16.83 1.43 -26.14
N HIS A 93 15.82 1.36 -26.99
CA HIS A 93 14.49 0.85 -26.64
C HIS A 93 14.53 -0.66 -26.39
N ALA A 94 15.27 -1.41 -27.21
CA ALA A 94 15.55 -2.83 -27.01
C ALA A 94 16.20 -3.11 -25.65
N HIS A 95 17.26 -2.37 -25.30
CA HIS A 95 17.93 -2.53 -24.01
C HIS A 95 16.99 -2.24 -22.84
N LYS A 96 16.22 -1.15 -22.92
CA LYS A 96 15.23 -0.79 -21.90
C LYS A 96 14.16 -1.88 -21.73
N ALA A 97 13.62 -2.39 -22.83
CA ALA A 97 12.62 -3.46 -22.82
C ALA A 97 13.18 -4.73 -22.16
N ARG A 98 14.42 -5.13 -22.46
CA ARG A 98 15.08 -6.29 -21.83
C ARG A 98 15.23 -6.13 -20.32
N VAL A 99 15.72 -4.97 -19.88
CA VAL A 99 15.92 -4.67 -18.45
C VAL A 99 14.58 -4.67 -17.70
N GLN A 100 13.53 -4.13 -18.32
CA GLN A 100 12.20 -4.13 -17.73
C GLN A 100 11.61 -5.55 -17.70
N ALA A 101 11.64 -6.28 -18.81
CA ALA A 101 11.11 -7.64 -18.93
C ALA A 101 11.75 -8.63 -17.95
N ALA A 102 13.03 -8.45 -17.60
CA ALA A 102 13.70 -9.27 -16.57
C ALA A 102 12.98 -9.26 -15.21
N ARG A 103 12.22 -8.20 -14.92
CA ARG A 103 11.43 -8.04 -13.69
C ARG A 103 10.03 -8.65 -13.78
N PHE A 104 9.64 -9.18 -14.94
CA PHE A 104 8.31 -9.75 -15.15
C PHE A 104 8.39 -11.20 -15.65
N THR A 105 7.27 -11.90 -15.58
CA THR A 105 7.11 -13.24 -16.12
C THR A 105 5.68 -13.43 -16.58
N LEU A 106 5.48 -14.22 -17.63
CA LEU A 106 4.16 -14.59 -18.09
C LEU A 106 3.77 -15.95 -17.47
N ILE A 107 2.61 -16.03 -16.82
CA ILE A 107 2.05 -17.29 -16.31
C ILE A 107 0.62 -17.38 -16.87
N GLY A 108 0.41 -18.31 -17.80
CA GLY A 108 -0.78 -18.30 -18.65
C GLY A 108 -0.80 -17.05 -19.52
N ASP A 109 -1.91 -16.32 -19.51
CA ASP A 109 -2.09 -15.04 -20.22
C ASP A 109 -1.89 -13.80 -19.33
N ASN A 110 -1.42 -13.97 -18.09
CA ASN A 110 -1.25 -12.86 -17.15
C ASN A 110 0.22 -12.52 -16.94
N LEU A 111 0.52 -11.22 -16.99
CA LEU A 111 1.83 -10.67 -16.67
C LEU A 111 1.97 -10.51 -15.15
N TYR A 112 3.02 -11.12 -14.58
CA TYR A 112 3.34 -11.02 -13.16
C TYR A 112 4.68 -10.36 -12.93
N ARG A 113 4.79 -9.55 -11.88
CA ARG A 113 6.05 -8.96 -11.42
C ARG A 113 6.80 -9.94 -10.52
N ARG A 114 8.08 -10.15 -10.82
CA ARG A 114 9.00 -10.94 -9.98
C ARG A 114 9.38 -10.12 -8.75
N SER A 115 9.14 -10.69 -7.57
CA SER A 115 9.72 -10.19 -6.33
C SER A 115 11.05 -10.89 -6.06
N PHE A 116 11.98 -10.23 -5.38
CA PHE A 116 13.27 -10.83 -5.04
C PHE A 116 13.07 -11.85 -3.91
N GLY A 117 13.09 -13.15 -4.24
CA GLY A 117 12.94 -14.24 -3.27
C GLY A 117 11.53 -14.43 -2.70
N GLY A 118 10.51 -13.85 -3.30
CA GLY A 118 9.12 -13.91 -2.84
C GLY A 118 8.13 -14.39 -3.91
N PRO A 119 6.81 -14.37 -3.61
CA PRO A 119 5.78 -14.76 -4.56
C PRO A 119 5.62 -13.75 -5.70
N TYR A 120 5.04 -14.19 -6.81
CA TYR A 120 4.71 -13.33 -7.94
C TYR A 120 3.60 -12.33 -7.59
N LEU A 121 3.81 -11.06 -7.92
CA LEU A 121 2.85 -9.98 -7.68
C LEU A 121 2.08 -9.68 -8.97
N ARG A 122 0.76 -9.58 -8.86
CA ARG A 122 -0.12 -9.15 -9.96
C ARG A 122 -0.28 -7.63 -9.92
#